data_AF-J1S4B5-F1
#
_entry.id   AF-J1S4B5-F1
#
_cell.length_a   1.000
_cell.length_b   1.000
_cell.length_c   1.000
_cell.angle_alpha   90.00
_cell.angle_beta   90.00
_cell.angle_gamma   90.00
#
_symmetry.space_group_name_H-M   'P 1'
#
loop_
_entity.id
_entity.type
_entity.pdbx_description
1 polymer ?
#
loop_
_entity_poly.entity_id
_entity_poly.type
_entity_poly.pdbx_seq_one_letter_code
_entity_poly.pdbx_strand_id
1 'polypeptide(L)'
;MNDAATIPGNGFDVRFSMWRHGDATVRAMPDMHLGDRVLGADVADEARRIYESGARFVSIEPTVDLGGRAGTEHVIPALSFIRDLTSYGVEVDWRARMTAPDGPEWWVFSHLFPPSVVEGPRGAEALNIWRARYHVGRCFFRRGPGFLQIRDRRHAGLRRLTVSDGAHVSAIESLLADRGADSVPTAVMSVFEKHHLVIRIGGGVWWAPYRLRRWASPSWEV
;
A
#
# COMPACT_ATOMS: atom_id res chain seq x y z
N MET A 1 -39.71 11.89 -19.58
CA MET A 1 -38.30 12.18 -19.93
C MET A 1 -37.58 12.28 -18.60
N ASN A 2 -37.01 11.18 -18.13
CA ASN A 2 -36.28 11.14 -16.85
C ASN A 2 -34.81 11.38 -17.17
N ASP A 3 -34.31 12.54 -16.78
CA ASP A 3 -32.87 12.79 -16.68
C ASP A 3 -32.33 11.93 -15.53
N ALA A 4 -31.63 10.86 -15.89
CA ALA A 4 -30.81 10.11 -14.96
C ALA A 4 -29.62 11.01 -14.60
N ALA A 5 -29.65 11.56 -13.39
CA ALA A 5 -28.50 12.21 -12.79
C ALA A 5 -27.33 11.23 -12.76
N THR A 6 -26.32 11.47 -13.61
CA THR A 6 -25.02 10.82 -13.51
C THR A 6 -24.44 11.16 -12.15
N ILE A 7 -24.48 10.20 -11.22
CA ILE A 7 -23.73 10.29 -9.97
C ILE A 7 -22.25 10.40 -10.37
N PRO A 8 -21.52 11.46 -9.98
CA PRO A 8 -20.11 11.54 -10.28
C PRO A 8 -19.42 10.33 -9.65
N GLY A 9 -18.76 9.53 -10.49
CA GLY A 9 -18.04 8.34 -10.06
C GLY A 9 -16.95 8.76 -9.09
N ASN A 10 -17.13 8.47 -7.81
CA ASN A 10 -16.14 8.65 -6.74
C ASN A 10 -14.97 7.64 -6.84
N GLY A 11 -14.71 7.11 -8.04
CA GLY A 11 -13.66 6.14 -8.31
C GLY A 11 -12.35 6.84 -8.61
N PHE A 12 -11.26 6.28 -8.12
CA PHE A 12 -9.93 6.70 -8.53
C PHE A 12 -9.71 6.21 -9.97
N ASP A 13 -8.99 6.94 -10.82
CA ASP A 13 -8.58 6.46 -12.15
C ASP A 13 -7.44 5.43 -12.06
N VAL A 14 -7.60 4.46 -11.15
CA VAL A 14 -6.68 3.35 -10.92
C VAL A 14 -7.30 2.11 -11.54
N ARG A 15 -6.95 1.88 -12.80
CA ARG A 15 -7.31 0.67 -13.54
C ARG A 15 -6.39 -0.48 -13.16
N PHE A 16 -6.98 -1.67 -13.01
CA PHE A 16 -6.25 -2.88 -12.69
C PHE A 16 -6.88 -4.13 -13.30
N SER A 17 -6.05 -5.14 -13.48
CA SER A 17 -6.41 -6.47 -13.98
C SER A 17 -5.97 -7.53 -12.98
N MET A 18 -6.71 -8.62 -12.89
CA MET A 18 -6.44 -9.67 -11.89
C MET A 18 -6.40 -11.07 -12.49
N TRP A 19 -5.54 -11.91 -11.92
CA TRP A 19 -5.33 -13.29 -12.36
C TRP A 19 -5.20 -14.25 -11.19
N ARG A 20 -5.50 -15.53 -11.45
CA ARG A 20 -5.32 -16.63 -10.49
C ARG A 20 -3.85 -16.98 -10.22
N HIS A 21 -2.92 -16.53 -11.06
CA HIS A 21 -1.51 -16.88 -10.97
C HIS A 21 -0.61 -15.73 -11.44
N GLY A 22 0.62 -15.63 -10.93
CA GLY A 22 1.59 -14.58 -11.28
C GLY A 22 2.45 -14.89 -12.51
N ASP A 23 2.77 -16.17 -12.73
CA ASP A 23 3.54 -16.61 -13.90
C ASP A 23 2.90 -16.18 -15.22
N ALA A 24 3.68 -15.53 -16.09
CA ALA A 24 3.20 -14.97 -17.34
C ALA A 24 2.67 -16.02 -18.32
N THR A 25 3.25 -17.22 -18.35
CA THR A 25 2.81 -18.30 -19.24
C THR A 25 1.49 -18.91 -18.75
N VAL A 26 1.33 -19.05 -17.43
CA VAL A 26 0.07 -19.51 -16.83
C VAL A 26 -1.02 -18.46 -17.04
N ARG A 27 -0.73 -17.17 -16.86
CA ARG A 27 -1.71 -16.09 -17.07
C ARG A 27 -2.32 -16.04 -18.48
N ALA A 28 -1.63 -16.58 -19.48
CA ALA A 28 -2.13 -16.66 -20.86
C ALA A 28 -3.12 -17.82 -21.10
N MET A 29 -3.29 -18.73 -20.12
CA MET A 29 -4.24 -19.83 -20.22
C MET A 29 -5.70 -19.37 -20.03
N PRO A 30 -6.69 -20.10 -20.58
CA PRO A 30 -8.09 -19.85 -20.31
C PRO A 30 -8.42 -19.83 -18.81
N ASP A 31 -9.42 -19.04 -18.43
CA ASP A 31 -9.94 -18.92 -17.05
C ASP A 31 -8.94 -18.41 -15.98
N MET A 32 -7.72 -18.03 -16.38
CA MET A 32 -6.72 -17.45 -15.49
C MET A 32 -6.92 -15.97 -15.24
N HIS A 33 -7.42 -15.21 -16.24
CA HIS A 33 -7.84 -13.82 -16.09
C HIS A 33 -9.21 -13.77 -15.40
N LEU A 34 -9.31 -12.95 -14.37
CA LEU A 34 -10.51 -12.78 -13.54
C LEU A 34 -11.26 -11.48 -13.86
N GLY A 35 -10.76 -10.70 -14.82
CA GLY A 35 -11.36 -9.46 -15.29
C GLY A 35 -10.54 -8.21 -14.98
N ASP A 36 -11.03 -7.12 -15.55
CA ASP A 36 -10.46 -5.77 -15.44
C ASP A 36 -11.44 -4.85 -14.69
N ARG A 37 -10.92 -3.95 -13.87
CA ARG A 37 -11.71 -3.09 -13.00
C ARG A 37 -11.07 -1.72 -12.80
N VAL A 38 -11.88 -0.80 -12.27
CA VAL A 38 -11.45 0.50 -11.75
C VAL A 38 -11.59 0.46 -10.24
N LEU A 39 -10.58 0.98 -9.53
CA LEU A 39 -10.60 1.05 -8.07
C LEU A 39 -11.76 1.92 -7.58
N GLY A 40 -12.65 1.32 -6.79
CA GLY A 40 -13.73 2.02 -6.11
C GLY A 40 -13.25 2.84 -4.91
N ALA A 41 -14.19 3.53 -4.26
CA ALA A 41 -13.90 4.40 -3.11
C ALA A 41 -13.44 3.64 -1.85
N ASP A 42 -13.89 2.39 -1.65
CA ASP A 42 -13.46 1.55 -0.52
C ASP A 42 -12.32 0.62 -0.94
N VAL A 43 -11.10 1.14 -0.80
CA VAL A 43 -9.86 0.46 -1.19
C VAL A 43 -9.62 -0.82 -0.40
N ALA A 44 -9.86 -0.78 0.91
CA ALA A 44 -9.57 -1.91 1.80
C ALA A 44 -10.49 -3.09 1.55
N ASP A 45 -11.78 -2.83 1.31
CA ASP A 45 -12.72 -3.88 0.93
C ASP A 45 -12.45 -4.42 -0.49
N GLU A 46 -11.93 -3.62 -1.42
CA GLU A 46 -11.61 -4.11 -2.77
C GLU A 46 -10.47 -5.13 -2.74
N ALA A 47 -9.38 -4.87 -2.02
CA ALA A 47 -8.28 -5.83 -1.88
C ALA A 47 -8.75 -7.18 -1.28
N ARG A 48 -9.68 -7.12 -0.31
CA ARG A 48 -10.30 -8.32 0.28
C ARG A 48 -11.12 -9.09 -0.76
N ARG A 49 -12.00 -8.43 -1.50
CA ARG A 49 -12.83 -9.04 -2.55
C ARG A 49 -11.98 -9.71 -3.63
N ILE A 50 -10.89 -9.08 -4.03
CA ILE A 50 -9.93 -9.64 -5.01
C ILE A 50 -9.28 -10.91 -4.47
N TYR A 51 -8.84 -10.90 -3.22
CA TYR A 51 -8.26 -12.08 -2.61
C TYR A 51 -9.28 -13.25 -2.54
N GLU A 52 -10.52 -12.95 -2.13
CA GLU A 52 -11.63 -13.90 -2.00
C GLU A 52 -12.09 -14.47 -3.34
N SER A 53 -11.92 -13.75 -4.46
CA SER A 53 -12.20 -14.28 -5.82
C SER A 53 -11.20 -15.34 -6.29
N GLY A 54 -10.10 -15.50 -5.54
CA GLY A 54 -9.00 -16.40 -5.87
C GLY A 54 -7.90 -15.75 -6.71
N ALA A 55 -7.90 -14.42 -6.87
CA ALA A 55 -6.78 -13.73 -7.49
C ALA A 55 -5.51 -13.89 -6.65
N ARG A 56 -4.38 -14.13 -7.32
CA ARG A 56 -3.05 -14.20 -6.70
C ARG A 56 -2.05 -13.23 -7.33
N PHE A 57 -2.45 -12.60 -8.43
CA PHE A 57 -1.68 -11.58 -9.09
C PHE A 57 -2.60 -10.45 -9.56
N VAL A 58 -2.16 -9.21 -9.39
CA VAL A 58 -2.84 -8.00 -9.85
C VAL A 58 -1.84 -7.12 -10.61
N SER A 59 -2.22 -6.63 -11.79
CA SER A 59 -1.48 -5.58 -12.50
C SER A 59 -2.22 -4.27 -12.35
N ILE A 60 -1.51 -3.22 -11.95
CA ILE A 60 -2.03 -1.85 -11.80
C ILE A 60 -1.44 -1.01 -12.92
N GLU A 61 -2.31 -0.41 -13.72
CA GLU A 61 -1.92 0.31 -14.94
C GLU A 61 -1.19 1.64 -14.70
N PRO A 62 -1.71 2.58 -13.88
CA PRO A 62 -1.06 3.88 -13.73
C PRO A 62 0.28 3.78 -13.01
N THR A 63 1.26 4.57 -13.49
CA THR A 63 2.52 4.79 -12.76
C THR A 63 2.25 5.61 -11.50
N VAL A 64 2.66 5.07 -10.35
CA VAL A 64 2.53 5.71 -9.03
C VAL A 64 3.70 6.65 -8.81
N ASP A 65 3.41 7.95 -8.67
CA ASP A 65 4.43 8.97 -8.38
C ASP A 65 4.72 9.01 -6.88
N LEU A 66 5.90 8.50 -6.49
CA LEU A 66 6.36 8.47 -5.10
C LEU A 66 7.03 9.78 -4.68
N GLY A 67 7.35 10.68 -5.61
CA GLY A 67 8.09 11.90 -5.32
C GLY A 67 7.27 13.00 -4.65
N GLY A 68 5.95 12.84 -4.55
CA GLY A 68 5.12 13.69 -3.70
C GLY A 68 5.01 15.15 -4.16
N ARG A 69 5.16 15.44 -5.47
CA ARG A 69 4.88 16.77 -6.02
C ARG A 69 3.43 17.20 -5.74
N ALA A 70 3.17 18.51 -5.63
CA ALA A 70 1.81 19.01 -5.47
C ALA A 70 0.87 18.45 -6.56
N GLY A 71 -0.35 18.05 -6.19
CA GLY A 71 -1.32 17.41 -7.09
C GLY A 71 -1.20 15.88 -7.19
N THR A 72 -0.31 15.24 -6.42
CA THR A 72 -0.18 13.77 -6.37
C THR A 72 -0.98 13.09 -5.26
N GLU A 73 -1.85 13.80 -4.55
CA GLU A 73 -2.70 13.22 -3.50
C GLU A 73 -3.55 12.04 -3.99
N HIS A 74 -3.91 12.01 -5.27
CA HIS A 74 -4.62 10.90 -5.92
C HIS A 74 -3.82 9.58 -5.96
N VAL A 75 -2.52 9.59 -5.63
CA VAL A 75 -1.69 8.37 -5.57
C VAL A 75 -1.89 7.59 -4.26
N ILE A 76 -2.40 8.23 -3.21
CA ILE A 76 -2.64 7.61 -1.89
C ILE A 76 -3.53 6.37 -2.01
N PRO A 77 -4.67 6.42 -2.72
CA PRO A 77 -5.51 5.26 -2.97
C PRO A 77 -4.78 4.09 -3.64
N ALA A 78 -3.94 4.37 -4.65
CA ALA A 78 -3.15 3.33 -5.31
C ALA A 78 -2.14 2.69 -4.34
N LEU A 79 -1.47 3.49 -3.51
CA LEU A 79 -0.56 3.00 -2.48
C LEU A 79 -1.29 2.20 -1.39
N SER A 80 -2.44 2.65 -0.92
CA SER A 80 -3.31 1.92 0.01
C SER A 80 -3.77 0.58 -0.60
N PHE A 81 -4.09 0.56 -1.90
CA PHE A 81 -4.48 -0.64 -2.60
C PHE A 81 -3.33 -1.65 -2.70
N ILE A 82 -2.14 -1.21 -3.12
CA ILE A 82 -0.92 -2.03 -3.19
C ILE A 82 -0.56 -2.57 -1.79
N ARG A 83 -0.64 -1.72 -0.75
CA ARG A 83 -0.42 -2.08 0.65
C ARG A 83 -1.34 -3.20 1.10
N ASP A 84 -2.62 -3.09 0.79
CA ASP A 84 -3.62 -4.04 1.24
C ASP A 84 -3.53 -5.35 0.45
N LEU A 85 -3.26 -5.32 -0.85
CA LEU A 85 -2.93 -6.52 -1.65
C LEU A 85 -1.68 -7.23 -1.11
N THR A 86 -0.63 -6.46 -0.79
CA THR A 86 0.60 -6.99 -0.16
C THR A 86 0.27 -7.68 1.17
N SER A 87 -0.68 -7.15 1.95
CA SER A 87 -1.10 -7.72 3.23
C SER A 87 -1.75 -9.11 3.12
N TYR A 88 -2.38 -9.39 1.97
CA TYR A 88 -2.94 -10.69 1.60
C TYR A 88 -1.91 -11.63 0.96
N GLY A 89 -0.71 -11.12 0.63
CA GLY A 89 0.30 -11.84 -0.13
C GLY A 89 -0.10 -12.06 -1.60
N VAL A 90 -0.89 -11.14 -2.16
CA VAL A 90 -1.16 -11.07 -3.60
C VAL A 90 0.05 -10.41 -4.27
N GLU A 91 0.54 -11.02 -5.34
CA GLU A 91 1.60 -10.41 -6.16
C GLU A 91 1.05 -9.19 -6.89
N VAL A 92 1.82 -8.11 -6.95
CA VAL A 92 1.38 -6.86 -7.56
C VAL A 92 2.41 -6.41 -8.58
N ASP A 93 2.00 -6.32 -9.84
CA ASP A 93 2.77 -5.63 -10.86
C ASP A 93 2.29 -4.19 -10.96
N TRP A 94 3.18 -3.27 -10.65
CA TRP A 94 2.92 -1.84 -10.66
C TRP A 94 4.21 -1.09 -10.97
N ARG A 95 4.07 0.17 -11.39
CA ARG A 95 5.20 1.02 -11.77
C ARG A 95 5.30 2.17 -10.79
N ALA A 96 6.52 2.52 -10.42
CA ALA A 96 6.80 3.66 -9.56
C ALA A 96 7.60 4.72 -10.31
N ARG A 97 7.44 5.99 -9.93
CA ARG A 97 8.31 7.09 -10.36
C ARG A 97 8.83 7.86 -9.16
N MET A 98 10.12 8.16 -9.18
CA MET A 98 10.79 9.07 -8.25
C MET A 98 11.09 10.37 -8.98
N THR A 99 10.42 11.45 -8.60
CA THR A 99 10.45 12.72 -9.36
C THR A 99 11.35 13.81 -8.77
N ALA A 100 11.76 13.74 -7.51
CA ALA A 100 12.54 14.82 -6.87
C ALA A 100 13.48 14.31 -5.75
N PRO A 101 14.58 15.02 -5.46
CA PRO A 101 15.43 14.76 -4.28
C PRO A 101 14.72 15.09 -2.95
N ASP A 102 13.69 15.95 -2.96
CA ASP A 102 12.98 16.41 -1.75
C ASP A 102 11.75 15.55 -1.39
N GLY A 103 11.45 14.52 -2.19
CA GLY A 103 10.37 13.57 -1.91
C GLY A 103 10.73 12.57 -0.81
N PRO A 104 9.77 11.75 -0.35
CA PRO A 104 10.07 10.66 0.58
C PRO A 104 11.13 9.72 0.01
N GLU A 105 12.06 9.32 0.87
CA GLU A 105 13.04 8.30 0.54
C GLU A 105 12.36 6.99 0.11
N TRP A 106 12.75 6.42 -1.03
CA TRP A 106 12.08 5.24 -1.60
C TRP A 106 11.97 4.05 -0.64
N TRP A 107 12.93 3.91 0.29
CA TRP A 107 12.98 2.77 1.21
C TRP A 107 11.80 2.75 2.18
N VAL A 108 11.10 3.86 2.39
CA VAL A 108 9.89 3.89 3.23
C VAL A 108 8.73 3.08 2.62
N PHE A 109 8.77 2.86 1.30
CA PHE A 109 7.81 2.03 0.57
C PHE A 109 8.30 0.58 0.40
N SER A 110 9.54 0.26 0.76
CA SER A 110 10.20 -1.02 0.47
C SER A 110 9.59 -2.28 1.09
N HIS A 111 8.54 -2.11 1.91
CA HIS A 111 7.73 -3.20 2.46
C HIS A 111 6.57 -3.62 1.57
N LEU A 112 6.21 -2.80 0.57
CA LEU A 112 5.24 -3.16 -0.46
C LEU A 112 5.86 -4.16 -1.44
N PHE A 113 5.01 -4.92 -2.14
CA PHE A 113 5.48 -5.76 -3.25
C PHE A 113 6.34 -4.92 -4.21
N PRO A 114 7.53 -5.37 -4.63
CA PRO A 114 8.42 -4.54 -5.43
C PRO A 114 7.79 -4.19 -6.78
N PRO A 115 7.89 -2.93 -7.25
CA PRO A 115 7.37 -2.56 -8.56
C PRO A 115 8.11 -3.30 -9.69
N SER A 116 7.51 -3.37 -10.87
CA SER A 116 8.18 -3.88 -12.07
C SER A 116 9.25 -2.91 -12.57
N VAL A 117 9.00 -1.60 -12.39
CA VAL A 117 9.89 -0.50 -12.79
C VAL A 117 9.88 0.61 -11.74
N VAL A 118 11.05 1.19 -11.47
CA VAL A 118 11.19 2.48 -10.77
C VAL A 118 11.83 3.47 -11.74
N GLU A 119 11.04 4.44 -12.19
CA GLU A 119 11.49 5.54 -13.05
C GLU A 119 12.15 6.64 -12.21
N GLY A 120 13.13 7.34 -12.78
CA GLY A 120 13.81 8.47 -12.13
C GLY A 120 15.28 8.21 -11.76
N PRO A 121 15.96 9.19 -11.16
CA PRO A 121 17.37 9.09 -10.81
C PRO A 121 17.62 7.90 -9.88
N ARG A 122 18.61 7.06 -10.23
CA ARG A 122 18.97 5.83 -9.48
C ARG A 122 17.82 4.82 -9.31
N GLY A 123 16.74 4.93 -10.10
CA GLY A 123 15.57 4.04 -9.98
C GLY A 123 15.92 2.55 -10.12
N ALA A 124 16.80 2.19 -11.06
CA ALA A 124 17.27 0.81 -11.23
C ALA A 124 18.00 0.26 -10.00
N GLU A 125 18.83 1.10 -9.35
CA GLU A 125 19.53 0.72 -8.11
C GLU A 125 18.54 0.52 -6.96
N ALA A 126 17.62 1.47 -6.77
CA ALA A 126 16.56 1.39 -5.77
C ALA A 126 15.72 0.12 -5.96
N LEU A 127 15.33 -0.19 -7.20
CA LEU A 127 14.57 -1.39 -7.54
C LEU A 127 15.32 -2.68 -7.20
N ASN A 128 16.61 -2.75 -7.53
CA ASN A 128 17.45 -3.92 -7.20
C ASN A 128 17.51 -4.15 -5.69
N ILE A 129 17.71 -3.10 -4.89
CA ILE A 129 17.75 -3.20 -3.43
C ILE A 129 16.38 -3.58 -2.87
N TRP A 130 15.30 -2.98 -3.39
CA TRP A 130 13.93 -3.27 -2.98
C TRP A 130 13.60 -4.75 -3.20
N ARG A 131 13.87 -5.29 -4.40
CA ARG A 131 13.67 -6.73 -4.70
C ARG A 131 14.50 -7.62 -3.80
N ALA A 132 15.79 -7.31 -3.62
CA ALA A 132 16.70 -8.13 -2.82
C ALA A 132 16.30 -8.20 -1.33
N ARG A 133 15.62 -7.17 -0.82
CA ARG A 133 15.26 -7.06 0.61
C ARG A 133 13.79 -7.37 0.89
N TYR A 134 12.94 -7.38 -0.13
CA TYR A 134 11.52 -7.58 0.06
C TYR A 134 11.20 -8.96 0.65
N HIS A 135 10.27 -8.95 1.60
CA HIS A 135 9.58 -10.12 2.11
C HIS A 135 8.26 -9.65 2.75
N VAL A 136 7.25 -10.52 2.75
CA VAL A 136 6.02 -10.27 3.50
C VAL A 136 6.36 -10.19 5.00
N GLY A 137 5.73 -9.27 5.71
CA GLY A 137 6.01 -8.96 7.12
C GLY A 137 7.11 -7.91 7.35
N ARG A 138 7.57 -7.19 6.32
CA ARG A 138 8.63 -6.18 6.46
C ARG A 138 8.19 -4.90 7.19
N CYS A 139 6.96 -4.43 7.00
CA CYS A 139 6.36 -3.36 7.82
C CYS A 139 4.86 -3.58 7.98
N PHE A 140 4.43 -3.91 9.19
CA PHE A 140 3.04 -4.27 9.46
C PHE A 140 2.64 -3.92 10.89
N PHE A 141 1.33 -3.97 11.15
CA PHE A 141 0.79 -3.97 12.49
C PHE A 141 -0.17 -5.13 12.74
N ARG A 142 -0.35 -5.46 14.02
CA ARG A 142 -1.39 -6.34 14.53
C ARG A 142 -2.17 -5.64 15.63
N ARG A 143 -3.48 -5.92 15.72
CA ARG A 143 -4.35 -5.42 16.77
C ARG A 143 -4.44 -6.46 17.90
N GLY A 144 -4.19 -6.02 19.12
CA GLY A 144 -4.54 -6.74 20.35
C GLY A 144 -5.65 -6.01 21.11
N PRO A 145 -6.11 -6.56 22.24
CA PRO A 145 -7.08 -5.87 23.09
C PRO A 145 -6.48 -4.56 23.64
N GLY A 146 -7.02 -3.41 23.20
CA GLY A 146 -6.58 -2.08 23.66
C GLY A 146 -5.22 -1.59 23.18
N PHE A 147 -4.55 -2.31 22.27
CA PHE A 147 -3.27 -1.85 21.70
C PHE A 147 -3.06 -2.32 20.25
N LEU A 148 -2.16 -1.64 19.56
CA LEU A 148 -1.56 -2.09 18.30
C LEU A 148 -0.08 -2.36 18.49
N GLN A 149 0.43 -3.43 17.88
CA GLN A 149 1.86 -3.67 17.80
C GLN A 149 2.32 -3.53 16.35
N ILE A 150 3.23 -2.60 16.12
CA ILE A 150 3.86 -2.34 14.82
C ILE A 150 5.22 -3.03 14.82
N ARG A 151 5.53 -3.71 13.72
CA ARG A 151 6.86 -4.25 13.42
C ARG A 151 7.35 -3.66 12.11
N ASP A 152 8.53 -3.08 12.14
CA ASP A 152 9.11 -2.40 10.98
C ASP A 152 10.59 -2.75 10.80
N ARG A 153 10.91 -3.30 9.63
CA ARG A 153 12.24 -3.73 9.17
C ARG A 153 12.68 -2.98 7.90
N ARG A 154 12.01 -1.89 7.53
CA ARG A 154 12.37 -1.09 6.35
C ARG A 154 13.75 -0.46 6.52
N HIS A 155 14.06 -0.02 7.73
CA HIS A 155 15.36 0.50 8.14
C HIS A 155 16.19 -0.59 8.86
N ALA A 156 17.48 -0.31 9.13
CA ALA A 156 18.38 -1.22 9.85
C ALA A 156 17.77 -1.74 11.17
N GLY A 157 17.74 -3.06 11.30
CA GLY A 157 17.19 -3.78 12.46
C GLY A 157 15.66 -3.93 12.47
N LEU A 158 15.14 -4.58 13.50
CA LEU A 158 13.70 -4.69 13.76
C LEU A 158 13.29 -3.62 14.77
N ARG A 159 12.43 -2.70 14.36
CA ARG A 159 11.71 -1.81 15.28
C ARG A 159 10.39 -2.45 15.69
N ARG A 160 10.13 -2.50 17.00
CA ARG A 160 8.86 -2.95 17.57
C ARG A 160 8.26 -1.82 18.39
N LEU A 161 7.10 -1.34 17.99
CA LEU A 161 6.38 -0.27 18.67
C LEU A 161 5.07 -0.85 19.21
N THR A 162 4.77 -0.60 20.49
CA THR A 162 3.47 -0.91 21.08
C THR A 162 2.74 0.40 21.31
N VAL A 163 1.58 0.55 20.68
CA VAL A 163 0.73 1.73 20.76
C VAL A 163 -0.50 1.35 21.57
N SER A 164 -0.57 1.81 22.82
CA SER A 164 -1.69 1.55 23.74
C SER A 164 -2.40 2.83 24.19
N ASP A 165 -1.84 4.00 23.89
CA ASP A 165 -2.50 5.28 24.14
C ASP A 165 -3.71 5.45 23.20
N GLY A 166 -4.87 5.80 23.77
CA GLY A 166 -6.13 5.84 23.05
C GLY A 166 -6.16 6.88 21.91
N ALA A 167 -5.49 8.02 22.07
CA ALA A 167 -5.42 9.05 21.03
C ALA A 167 -4.59 8.57 19.84
N HIS A 168 -3.46 7.89 20.10
CA HIS A 168 -2.65 7.30 19.04
C HIS A 168 -3.37 6.14 18.34
N VAL A 169 -4.08 5.28 19.07
CA VAL A 169 -4.88 4.19 18.49
C VAL A 169 -5.97 4.75 17.57
N SER A 170 -6.71 5.76 18.03
CA SER A 170 -7.79 6.40 17.25
C SER A 170 -7.24 7.11 16.01
N ALA A 171 -6.06 7.74 16.11
CA ALA A 171 -5.39 8.35 14.97
C ALA A 171 -5.01 7.32 13.90
N ILE A 172 -4.48 6.16 14.30
CA ILE A 172 -4.18 5.06 13.35
C ILE A 172 -5.45 4.58 12.66
N GLU A 173 -6.56 4.42 13.40
CA GLU A 173 -7.85 4.02 12.83
C GLU A 173 -8.38 5.04 11.82
N SER A 174 -8.22 6.34 12.08
CA SER A 174 -8.59 7.40 11.14
C SER A 174 -7.74 7.39 9.88
N LEU A 175 -6.43 7.18 10.00
CA LEU A 175 -5.53 7.08 8.85
C LEU A 175 -5.79 5.82 8.01
N LEU A 176 -6.16 4.70 8.64
CA LEU A 176 -6.54 3.48 7.93
C LEU A 176 -7.85 3.60 7.16
N ALA A 177 -8.76 4.46 7.64
CA ALA A 177 -10.00 4.80 6.96
C ALA A 177 -9.81 5.94 5.94
N ASP A 178 -8.56 6.30 5.61
CA ASP A 178 -8.18 7.37 4.68
C ASP A 178 -8.91 8.71 4.96
N ARG A 179 -9.21 9.01 6.25
CA ARG A 179 -9.89 10.26 6.67
C ARG A 179 -9.03 11.53 6.62
N GLY A 180 -7.85 11.44 6.01
CA GLY A 180 -6.93 12.57 5.82
C GLY A 180 -6.18 13.01 7.08
N ALA A 181 -5.21 13.92 6.88
CA ALA A 181 -4.31 14.41 7.92
C ALA A 181 -5.04 15.20 9.03
N ASP A 182 -6.07 15.95 8.66
CA ASP A 182 -6.80 16.86 9.56
C ASP A 182 -7.56 16.10 10.67
N SER A 183 -7.79 14.80 10.48
CA SER A 183 -8.41 13.93 11.47
C SER A 183 -7.45 13.47 12.59
N VAL A 184 -6.17 13.86 12.52
CA VAL A 184 -5.11 13.41 13.44
C VAL A 184 -4.48 14.62 14.16
N PRO A 185 -4.41 14.64 15.51
CA PRO A 185 -3.73 15.70 16.24
C PRO A 185 -2.28 15.90 15.79
N THR A 186 -1.84 17.15 15.63
CA THR A 186 -0.50 17.49 15.12
C THR A 186 0.63 16.80 15.89
N ALA A 187 0.54 16.73 17.22
CA ALA A 187 1.54 16.06 18.04
C ALA A 187 1.66 14.55 17.73
N VAL A 188 0.52 13.87 17.52
CA VAL A 188 0.48 12.45 17.13
C VAL A 188 1.05 12.26 15.72
N MET A 189 0.68 13.15 14.79
CA MET A 189 1.21 13.14 13.43
C MET A 189 2.74 13.26 13.42
N SER A 190 3.32 14.21 14.17
CA SER A 190 4.77 14.38 14.26
C SER A 190 5.48 13.13 14.79
N VAL A 191 4.88 12.41 15.74
CA VAL A 191 5.42 11.13 16.22
C VAL A 191 5.41 10.07 15.11
N PHE A 192 4.31 9.93 14.38
CA PHE A 192 4.22 8.94 13.30
C PHE A 192 5.16 9.23 12.14
N GLU A 193 5.35 10.50 11.79
CA GLU A 193 6.29 10.94 10.75
C GLU A 193 7.74 10.68 11.17
N LYS A 194 8.10 11.00 12.41
CA LYS A 194 9.43 10.70 12.97
C LYS A 194 9.77 9.20 12.89
N HIS A 195 8.76 8.34 12.99
CA HIS A 195 8.93 6.89 12.87
C HIS A 195 8.70 6.35 11.44
N HIS A 196 8.48 7.22 10.46
CA HIS A 196 8.15 6.88 9.07
C HIS A 196 6.93 5.95 8.94
N LEU A 197 5.99 6.05 9.87
CA LEU A 197 4.73 5.31 9.85
C LEU A 197 3.68 6.04 9.00
N VAL A 198 3.76 7.37 9.00
CA VAL A 198 3.04 8.25 8.08
C VAL A 198 4.03 8.87 7.11
N ILE A 199 3.67 8.87 5.83
CA ILE A 199 4.45 9.45 4.74
C ILE A 199 3.64 10.59 4.12
N ARG A 200 4.24 11.78 4.00
CA ARG A 200 3.64 12.89 3.26
C ARG A 200 3.85 12.69 1.76
N ILE A 201 2.78 12.86 0.98
CA ILE A 201 2.80 12.73 -0.48
C ILE A 201 1.91 13.84 -1.04
N GLY A 202 2.51 14.82 -1.72
CA GLY A 202 1.80 16.04 -2.12
C GLY A 202 1.25 16.76 -0.89
N GLY A 203 -0.03 17.14 -0.93
CA GLY A 203 -0.75 17.69 0.22
C GLY A 203 -1.34 16.65 1.17
N GLY A 204 -1.22 15.36 0.86
CA GLY A 204 -1.83 14.27 1.62
C GLY A 204 -0.87 13.52 2.54
N VAL A 205 -1.43 12.61 3.33
CA VAL A 205 -0.70 11.69 4.20
C VAL A 205 -1.12 10.25 3.95
N TRP A 206 -0.15 9.35 3.97
CA TRP A 206 -0.38 7.93 3.78
C TRP A 206 0.14 7.11 4.96
N TRP A 207 -0.69 6.21 5.48
CA TRP A 207 -0.28 5.25 6.50
C TRP A 207 0.43 4.05 5.86
N ALA A 208 1.71 3.90 6.16
CA ALA A 208 2.56 2.90 5.50
C ALA A 208 2.33 1.46 6.00
N PRO A 209 2.28 1.17 7.33
CA PRO A 209 2.16 -0.21 7.80
C PRO A 209 0.82 -0.87 7.40
N TYR A 210 0.85 -2.05 6.76
CA TYR A 210 -0.38 -2.81 6.55
C TYR A 210 -0.81 -3.59 7.80
N ARG A 211 -2.11 -3.90 7.88
CA ARG A 211 -2.60 -4.90 8.82
C ARG A 211 -2.14 -6.26 8.35
N LEU A 212 -1.41 -7.03 9.16
CA LEU A 212 -1.02 -8.38 8.76
C LEU A 212 -2.26 -9.29 8.68
N ARG A 213 -2.59 -9.77 7.48
CA ARG A 213 -3.76 -10.64 7.25
C ARG A 213 -3.38 -12.10 7.05
N ARG A 214 -2.22 -12.36 6.43
CA ARG A 214 -1.67 -13.70 6.26
C ARG A 214 -0.31 -13.81 6.91
N TRP A 215 -0.10 -14.84 7.72
CA TRP A 215 1.21 -15.18 8.26
C TRP A 215 2.01 -15.94 7.21
N ALA A 216 3.26 -15.54 6.96
CA ALA A 216 4.17 -16.36 6.18
C ALA A 216 4.50 -17.63 7.01
N SER A 217 4.09 -18.80 6.54
CA SER A 217 4.34 -20.09 7.21
C SER A 217 5.54 -20.81 6.58
N PRO A 218 6.40 -21.51 7.35
CA PRO A 218 6.29 -21.76 8.78
C PRO A 218 6.93 -20.68 9.65
N SER A 219 6.40 -20.54 10.87
CA SER A 219 6.88 -19.63 11.93
C SER A 219 8.11 -20.16 12.69
N TRP A 220 8.84 -21.11 12.10
CA TRP A 220 10.07 -21.68 12.64
C TRP A 220 11.08 -21.83 11.49
N GLU A 221 12.19 -21.10 11.59
CA GLU A 221 13.45 -21.53 10.99
C GLU A 221 14.14 -22.42 12.04
N VAL A 222 14.66 -23.57 11.61
CA VAL A 222 15.60 -24.40 12.40
C VAL A 222 16.97 -23.77 12.35
#